data_AF-A0A397EQR8-F1
#
_entry.id   AF-A0A397EQR8-F1
#
_cell.length_a   1.000
_cell.length_b   1.000
_cell.length_c   1.000
_cell.angle_alpha   90.00
_cell.angle_beta   90.00
_cell.angle_gamma   90.00
#
_symmetry.space_group_name_H-M   'P 1'
#
loop_
_entity.id
_entity.type
_entity.pdbx_description
1 polymer ?
#
loop_
_entity_poly.entity_id
_entity_poly.type
_entity_poly.pdbx_seq_one_letter_code
_entity_poly.pdbx_strand_id
1 'polypeptide(L)'
;MRATRNDLTEEVKRKVIKALQERVCLGKLPRGTMKAMATEFELDRGTIRELWRRFQQGCLKSRKYGRTGPTTRYTAEVVIAKIQEIPRIQRSNMRDISEASGISISTISRALKKGIIKRRSSRLKPLLTEENMRERLQYCGAHTLGEEKLSNVFLTLQAVMRLVLEHHGGNGFKLPHLHKDAMKRAGTLMENVSCPVSVLFAAHRFLQQ
;
A
#
# COMPACT_ATOMS: atom_id res chain seq x y z
N MET A 1 -24.40 -31.66 -19.59
CA MET A 1 -22.99 -32.03 -19.32
C MET A 1 -22.87 -32.34 -17.83
N ARG A 2 -22.46 -33.56 -17.44
CA ARG A 2 -22.27 -33.89 -16.01
C ARG A 2 -21.06 -33.15 -15.44
N ALA A 3 -21.17 -32.62 -14.22
CA ALA A 3 -20.11 -31.84 -13.59
C ALA A 3 -18.79 -32.62 -13.52
N THR A 4 -17.66 -31.97 -13.83
CA THR A 4 -16.36 -32.64 -13.82
C THR A 4 -15.82 -32.78 -12.40
N ARG A 5 -14.94 -33.77 -12.19
CA ARG A 5 -14.28 -34.10 -10.92
C ARG A 5 -13.70 -32.90 -10.15
N ASN A 6 -13.26 -31.86 -10.86
CA ASN A 6 -12.57 -30.72 -10.26
C ASN A 6 -13.53 -29.58 -9.87
N ASP A 7 -14.82 -29.67 -10.20
CA ASP A 7 -15.85 -28.65 -9.96
C ASP A 7 -16.75 -28.95 -8.76
N LEU A 8 -16.61 -30.14 -8.13
CA LEU A 8 -17.45 -30.49 -6.98
C LEU A 8 -17.13 -29.61 -5.76
N THR A 9 -18.18 -29.04 -5.18
CA THR A 9 -18.11 -28.31 -3.91
C THR A 9 -17.76 -29.26 -2.77
N GLU A 10 -17.12 -28.72 -1.71
CA GLU A 10 -16.73 -29.51 -0.53
C GLU A 10 -17.93 -30.11 0.21
N GLU A 11 -19.12 -29.51 0.05
CA GLU A 11 -20.36 -30.04 0.61
C GLU A 11 -20.82 -31.31 -0.13
N VAL A 12 -20.85 -31.29 -1.46
CA VAL A 12 -21.23 -32.46 -2.27
C VAL A 12 -20.26 -33.62 -2.04
N LYS A 13 -18.94 -33.32 -1.94
CA LYS A 13 -17.93 -34.34 -1.59
C LYS A 13 -18.23 -35.01 -0.25
N ARG A 14 -18.56 -34.22 0.78
CA ARG A 14 -18.89 -34.75 2.12
C ARG A 14 -20.16 -35.60 2.10
N LYS A 15 -21.20 -35.17 1.38
CA LYS A 15 -22.47 -35.93 1.23
C LYS A 15 -22.23 -37.29 0.56
N VAL A 16 -21.48 -37.33 -0.54
CA VAL A 16 -21.13 -38.59 -1.23
C VAL A 16 -20.35 -39.53 -0.31
N ILE A 17 -19.39 -39.00 0.45
CA ILE A 17 -18.56 -39.82 1.35
C ILE A 17 -19.37 -40.37 2.51
N LYS A 18 -20.18 -39.54 3.17
CA LYS A 18 -21.08 -39.99 4.24
C LYS A 18 -21.98 -41.14 3.76
N ALA A 19 -22.60 -40.96 2.60
CA ALA A 19 -23.50 -41.96 2.01
C ALA A 19 -22.78 -43.23 1.54
N LEU A 20 -21.48 -43.16 1.22
CA LEU A 20 -20.63 -44.34 0.99
C LEU A 20 -20.25 -45.04 2.30
N GLN A 21 -19.90 -44.28 3.35
CA GLN A 21 -19.56 -44.82 4.68
C GLN A 21 -20.73 -45.61 5.29
N GLU A 22 -21.96 -45.09 5.17
CA GLU A 22 -23.19 -45.74 5.64
C GLU A 22 -23.47 -47.08 4.93
N ARG A 23 -22.89 -47.30 3.75
CA ARG A 23 -23.06 -48.51 2.94
C ARG A 23 -21.85 -49.45 2.99
N VAL A 24 -20.89 -49.20 3.89
CA VAL A 24 -19.76 -50.11 4.12
C VAL A 24 -20.24 -51.31 4.93
N CYS A 25 -20.03 -52.51 4.41
CA CYS A 25 -20.31 -53.76 5.10
C CYS A 25 -19.02 -54.57 5.22
N LEU A 26 -18.67 -55.06 6.41
CA LEU A 26 -17.45 -55.84 6.65
C LEU A 26 -16.16 -55.12 6.16
N GLY A 27 -16.11 -53.79 6.31
CA GLY A 27 -14.98 -52.97 5.88
C GLY A 27 -14.83 -52.79 4.37
N LYS A 28 -15.76 -53.32 3.56
CA LYS A 28 -15.75 -53.20 2.09
C LYS A 28 -17.05 -52.59 1.57
N LEU A 29 -16.97 -51.92 0.43
CA LEU A 29 -18.17 -51.49 -0.29
C LEU A 29 -18.72 -52.66 -1.10
N PRO A 30 -20.03 -52.98 -0.98
CA PRO A 30 -20.66 -54.00 -1.81
C PRO A 30 -20.51 -53.73 -3.32
N ARG A 31 -20.57 -54.81 -4.11
CA ARG A 31 -20.46 -54.70 -5.57
C ARG A 31 -21.66 -53.92 -6.10
N GLY A 32 -21.40 -52.94 -6.98
CA GLY A 32 -22.44 -52.10 -7.57
C GLY A 32 -22.74 -50.82 -6.81
N THR A 33 -22.34 -50.68 -5.54
CA THR A 33 -22.59 -49.46 -4.73
C THR A 33 -22.09 -48.20 -5.41
N MET A 34 -20.88 -48.20 -5.98
CA MET A 34 -20.36 -47.02 -6.70
C MET A 34 -21.19 -46.65 -7.95
N LYS A 35 -21.85 -47.62 -8.59
CA LYS A 35 -22.72 -47.37 -9.75
C LYS A 35 -24.08 -46.82 -9.28
N ALA A 36 -24.62 -47.34 -8.17
CA ALA A 36 -25.84 -46.82 -7.55
C ALA A 36 -25.66 -45.36 -7.11
N MET A 37 -24.55 -45.06 -6.42
CA MET A 37 -24.21 -43.68 -6.01
C MET A 37 -23.98 -42.75 -7.21
N ALA A 38 -23.46 -43.27 -8.33
CA ALA A 38 -23.27 -42.47 -9.55
C ALA A 38 -24.60 -42.01 -10.12
N THR A 39 -25.61 -42.87 -10.09
CA THR A 39 -26.97 -42.53 -10.48
C THR A 39 -27.62 -41.57 -9.48
N GLU A 40 -27.50 -41.84 -8.17
CA GLU A 40 -28.12 -41.03 -7.09
C GLU A 40 -27.60 -39.59 -7.05
N PHE A 41 -26.29 -39.38 -7.27
CA PHE A 41 -25.67 -38.04 -7.21
C PHE A 41 -25.48 -37.41 -8.59
N GLU A 42 -25.93 -38.05 -9.67
CA GLU A 42 -25.74 -37.63 -11.07
C GLU A 42 -24.27 -37.41 -11.47
N LEU A 43 -23.35 -38.16 -10.86
CA LEU A 43 -21.90 -38.07 -11.08
C LEU A 43 -21.38 -39.23 -11.92
N ASP A 44 -20.20 -39.05 -12.51
CA ASP A 44 -19.49 -40.16 -13.13
C ASP A 44 -18.99 -41.18 -12.07
N ARG A 45 -19.06 -42.48 -12.39
CA ARG A 45 -18.59 -43.56 -11.50
C ARG A 45 -17.11 -43.39 -11.13
N GLY A 46 -16.29 -42.91 -12.07
CA GLY A 46 -14.87 -42.63 -11.85
C GLY A 46 -14.66 -41.51 -10.83
N THR A 47 -15.52 -40.49 -10.83
CA THR A 47 -15.49 -39.41 -9.82
C THR A 47 -15.76 -39.95 -8.42
N ILE A 48 -16.76 -40.81 -8.25
CA ILE A 48 -17.10 -41.41 -6.95
C ILE A 48 -15.99 -42.33 -6.45
N ARG A 49 -15.43 -43.17 -7.34
CA ARG A 49 -14.28 -44.01 -7.02
C ARG A 49 -13.10 -43.18 -6.54
N GLU A 50 -12.78 -42.10 -7.24
CA GLU A 50 -11.68 -41.22 -6.87
C GLU A 50 -11.94 -40.52 -5.53
N LEU A 51 -13.15 -40.02 -5.30
CA LEU A 51 -13.52 -39.41 -4.02
C LEU A 51 -13.33 -40.41 -2.86
N TRP A 52 -13.77 -41.65 -3.03
CA TRP A 52 -13.57 -42.70 -2.03
C TRP A 52 -12.09 -43.01 -1.79
N ARG A 53 -11.30 -43.18 -2.85
CA ARG A 53 -9.84 -43.40 -2.76
C ARG A 53 -9.14 -42.26 -2.03
N ARG A 54 -9.51 -41.02 -2.34
CA ARG A 54 -8.93 -39.81 -1.73
C ARG A 54 -9.34 -39.61 -0.28
N PHE A 55 -10.57 -40.01 0.06
CA PHE A 55 -11.03 -40.07 1.43
C PHE A 55 -10.18 -41.05 2.26
N GLN A 56 -9.95 -42.26 1.74
CA GLN A 56 -9.10 -43.26 2.40
C GLN A 56 -7.65 -42.79 2.57
N GLN A 57 -7.16 -41.90 1.70
CA GLN A 57 -5.84 -41.25 1.80
C GLN A 57 -5.84 -39.98 2.68
N GLY A 58 -6.97 -39.58 3.25
CA GLY A 58 -7.09 -38.43 4.14
C GLY A 58 -7.11 -37.05 3.47
N CYS A 59 -7.33 -36.93 2.15
CA CYS A 59 -7.25 -35.63 1.45
C CYS A 59 -8.36 -35.38 0.41
N LEU A 60 -9.36 -34.58 0.77
CA LEU A 60 -10.50 -34.21 -0.08
C LEU A 60 -10.40 -32.83 -0.76
N LYS A 61 -9.41 -32.02 -0.34
CA LYS A 61 -9.23 -30.63 -0.81
C LYS A 61 -9.11 -30.58 -2.34
N SER A 62 -9.68 -29.54 -2.96
CA SER A 62 -9.52 -29.34 -4.40
C SER A 62 -8.03 -29.23 -4.79
N ARG A 63 -7.65 -29.88 -5.90
CA ARG A 63 -6.31 -29.74 -6.51
C ARG A 63 -6.21 -28.54 -7.45
N LYS A 64 -7.31 -27.82 -7.69
CA LYS A 64 -7.28 -26.61 -8.52
C LYS A 64 -6.43 -25.53 -7.88
N TYR A 65 -6.53 -25.37 -6.56
CA TYR A 65 -5.78 -24.36 -5.83
C TYR A 65 -4.27 -24.57 -6.02
N GLY A 66 -3.60 -23.57 -6.58
CA GLY A 66 -2.18 -23.60 -6.92
C GLY A 66 -1.82 -24.28 -8.25
N ARG A 67 -2.78 -24.88 -8.96
CA ARG A 67 -2.57 -25.47 -10.31
C ARG A 67 -3.28 -24.69 -11.43
N THR A 68 -4.06 -23.69 -11.07
CA THR A 68 -4.78 -22.82 -11.99
C THR A 68 -4.18 -21.43 -12.00
N GLY A 69 -4.18 -20.79 -13.16
CA GLY A 69 -3.70 -19.42 -13.35
C GLY A 69 -2.24 -19.34 -13.85
N PRO A 70 -1.79 -18.14 -14.21
CA PRO A 70 -0.44 -17.93 -14.73
C PRO A 70 0.64 -18.28 -13.69
N THR A 71 1.70 -18.94 -14.13
CA THR A 71 2.89 -19.19 -13.31
C THR A 71 3.60 -17.89 -12.97
N THR A 72 4.01 -17.73 -11.72
CA THR A 72 4.74 -16.52 -11.29
C THR A 72 6.11 -16.47 -11.96
N ARG A 73 6.37 -15.45 -12.79
CA ARG A 73 7.64 -15.28 -13.51
C ARG A 73 8.84 -15.00 -12.58
N TYR A 74 8.60 -14.34 -11.45
CA TYR A 74 9.62 -13.99 -10.47
C TYR A 74 9.21 -14.50 -9.08
N THR A 75 9.89 -15.53 -8.58
CA THR A 75 9.69 -16.01 -7.21
C THR A 75 10.32 -15.04 -6.21
N ALA A 76 9.98 -15.17 -4.93
CA ALA A 76 10.49 -14.28 -3.89
C ALA A 76 12.02 -14.32 -3.81
N GLU A 77 12.59 -15.51 -3.95
CA GLU A 77 14.03 -15.79 -3.87
C GLU A 77 14.77 -15.13 -5.02
N VAL A 78 14.25 -15.26 -6.25
CA VAL A 78 14.84 -14.64 -7.45
C VAL A 78 14.82 -13.12 -7.33
N VAL A 79 13.74 -12.53 -6.81
CA VAL A 79 13.66 -11.08 -6.58
C VAL A 79 14.71 -10.62 -5.58
N ILE A 80 14.88 -11.35 -4.47
CA ILE A 80 15.87 -11.02 -3.45
C ILE A 80 17.29 -11.11 -4.01
N ALA A 81 17.62 -12.20 -4.71
CA ALA A 81 18.95 -12.41 -5.30
C ALA A 81 19.31 -11.28 -6.26
N LYS A 82 18.42 -10.96 -7.21
CA LYS A 82 18.65 -9.85 -8.16
C LYS A 82 18.85 -8.51 -7.46
N ILE A 83 18.06 -8.20 -6.43
CA ILE A 83 18.21 -6.94 -5.70
C ILE A 83 19.52 -6.92 -4.89
N GLN A 84 20.00 -8.07 -4.42
CA GLN A 84 21.27 -8.19 -3.71
C GLN A 84 22.51 -8.04 -4.60
N GLU A 85 22.40 -8.22 -5.91
CA GLU A 85 23.50 -8.00 -6.86
C GLU A 85 23.70 -6.51 -7.20
N ILE A 86 22.64 -5.70 -7.17
CA ILE A 86 22.67 -4.28 -7.55
C ILE A 86 23.52 -3.45 -6.57
N PRO A 87 24.35 -2.47 -6.98
CA PRO A 87 25.03 -1.59 -6.04
C PRO A 87 24.08 -0.86 -5.08
N ARG A 88 24.47 -0.66 -3.81
CA ARG A 88 23.58 -0.07 -2.77
C ARG A 88 22.96 1.27 -3.18
N ILE A 89 23.70 2.09 -3.92
CA ILE A 89 23.28 3.43 -4.38
C ILE A 89 22.02 3.34 -5.28
N GLN A 90 21.94 2.30 -6.12
CA GLN A 90 20.84 2.05 -7.06
C GLN A 90 19.67 1.25 -6.43
N ARG A 91 19.69 1.01 -5.11
CA ARG A 91 18.60 0.35 -4.36
C ARG A 91 17.70 1.34 -3.63
N SER A 92 17.84 2.63 -3.90
CA SER A 92 17.21 3.71 -3.14
C SER A 92 15.73 3.90 -3.52
N ASN A 93 15.40 3.84 -4.81
CA ASN A 93 14.03 3.97 -5.30
C ASN A 93 13.60 2.77 -6.17
N MET A 94 12.28 2.57 -6.35
CA MET A 94 11.75 1.43 -7.12
C MET A 94 12.05 1.50 -8.62
N ARG A 95 12.29 2.70 -9.17
CA ARG A 95 12.63 2.91 -10.58
C ARG A 95 14.07 2.48 -10.83
N ASP A 96 15.02 2.93 -10.00
CA ASP A 96 16.43 2.53 -10.06
C ASP A 96 16.59 1.01 -9.91
N ILE A 97 15.86 0.41 -8.96
CA ILE A 97 15.85 -1.06 -8.79
C ILE A 97 15.31 -1.74 -10.05
N SER A 98 14.27 -1.18 -10.67
CA SER A 98 13.65 -1.78 -11.86
C SER A 98 14.61 -1.75 -13.05
N GLU A 99 15.27 -0.62 -13.27
CA GLU A 99 16.25 -0.43 -14.33
C GLU A 99 17.47 -1.34 -14.12
N ALA A 100 18.02 -1.38 -12.90
CA ALA A 100 19.21 -2.18 -12.60
C ALA A 100 18.94 -3.70 -12.56
N SER A 101 17.75 -4.14 -12.14
CA SER A 101 17.42 -5.59 -12.05
C SER A 101 16.78 -6.17 -13.30
N GLY A 102 16.28 -5.31 -14.21
CA GLY A 102 15.42 -5.69 -15.33
C GLY A 102 14.04 -6.22 -14.90
N ILE A 103 13.68 -6.10 -13.62
CA ILE A 103 12.35 -6.48 -13.11
C ILE A 103 11.43 -5.28 -13.24
N SER A 104 10.18 -5.47 -13.67
CA SER A 104 9.23 -4.36 -13.79
C SER A 104 8.98 -3.66 -12.44
N ILE A 105 8.82 -2.33 -12.47
CA ILE A 105 8.43 -1.51 -11.31
C ILE A 105 7.19 -2.11 -10.59
N SER A 106 6.21 -2.60 -11.35
CA SER A 106 5.00 -3.22 -10.81
C SER A 106 5.30 -4.47 -9.97
N THR A 107 6.28 -5.27 -10.38
CA THR A 107 6.70 -6.48 -9.65
C THR A 107 7.48 -6.12 -8.39
N ILE A 108 8.38 -5.12 -8.47
CA ILE A 108 9.07 -4.57 -7.31
C ILE A 108 8.07 -3.98 -6.30
N SER A 109 7.07 -3.24 -6.75
CA SER A 109 6.00 -2.69 -5.91
C SER A 109 5.20 -3.78 -5.21
N ARG A 110 4.82 -4.85 -5.93
CA ARG A 110 4.16 -6.02 -5.33
C ARG A 110 5.04 -6.73 -4.31
N ALA A 111 6.33 -6.91 -4.60
CA ALA A 111 7.28 -7.51 -3.68
C ALA A 111 7.42 -6.70 -2.39
N LEU A 112 7.41 -5.36 -2.51
CA LEU A 112 7.43 -4.44 -1.37
C LEU A 112 6.16 -4.56 -0.53
N LYS A 113 4.98 -4.55 -1.15
CA LYS A 113 3.69 -4.70 -0.45
C LYS A 113 3.55 -6.06 0.24
N LYS A 114 4.10 -7.12 -0.36
CA LYS A 114 4.14 -8.47 0.23
C LYS A 114 5.20 -8.63 1.32
N GLY A 115 6.05 -7.64 1.54
CA GLY A 115 7.13 -7.70 2.55
C GLY A 115 8.33 -8.57 2.16
N ILE A 116 8.42 -9.02 0.90
CA ILE A 116 9.57 -9.77 0.36
C ILE A 116 10.83 -8.88 0.37
N ILE A 117 10.64 -7.60 0.06
CA ILE A 117 11.64 -6.55 0.22
C ILE A 117 11.13 -5.49 1.18
N LYS A 118 12.03 -4.85 1.93
CA LYS A 118 11.68 -3.82 2.92
C LYS A 118 12.36 -2.50 2.55
N ARG A 119 11.64 -1.38 2.77
CA ARG A 119 12.25 -0.05 2.67
C ARG A 119 13.33 0.10 3.75
N ARG A 120 14.51 0.52 3.35
CA ARG A 120 15.59 0.90 4.27
C ARG A 120 15.66 2.42 4.26
N SER A 121 15.41 3.04 5.40
CA SER A 121 15.72 4.45 5.58
C SER A 121 17.21 4.57 5.84
N SER A 122 17.94 5.21 4.95
CA SER A 122 19.36 5.54 5.15
C SER A 122 19.49 6.90 5.82
N ARG A 123 18.74 7.14 6.91
CA ARG A 123 18.85 8.38 7.69
C ARG A 123 20.12 8.34 8.54
N LEU A 124 21.25 8.37 7.85
CA LEU A 124 22.53 8.66 8.46
C LEU A 124 22.53 10.16 8.77
N LYS A 125 23.00 10.51 9.97
CA LYS A 125 23.50 11.86 10.25
C LYS A 125 24.99 11.81 9.90
N PRO A 126 25.39 11.98 8.63
CA PRO A 126 26.79 11.96 8.29
C PRO A 126 27.50 13.00 9.14
N LEU A 127 28.66 12.62 9.71
CA LEU A 127 29.55 13.56 10.36
C LEU A 127 29.92 14.62 9.31
N LEU A 128 29.79 15.89 9.69
CA LEU A 128 30.14 16.99 8.80
C LEU A 128 31.66 17.01 8.66
N THR A 129 32.13 16.81 7.43
CA THR A 129 33.53 17.12 7.08
C THR A 129 33.70 18.63 6.97
N GLU A 130 34.93 19.12 7.05
CA GLU A 130 35.22 20.55 6.86
C GLU A 130 34.74 21.06 5.49
N GLU A 131 34.81 20.23 4.46
CA GLU A 131 34.30 20.52 3.12
C GLU A 131 32.78 20.73 3.15
N ASN A 132 32.02 19.80 3.74
CA ASN A 132 30.57 19.94 3.86
C ASN A 132 30.17 21.12 4.77
N MET A 133 30.97 21.46 5.78
CA MET A 133 30.76 22.66 6.59
C MET A 133 30.89 23.92 5.74
N ARG A 134 31.91 23.98 4.87
CA ARG A 134 32.16 25.12 3.98
C ARG A 134 31.04 25.29 2.95
N GLU A 135 30.61 24.22 2.31
CA GLU A 135 29.46 24.23 1.38
C GLU A 135 28.19 24.74 2.06
N ARG A 136 27.93 24.29 3.29
CA ARG A 136 26.78 24.76 4.07
C ARG A 136 26.89 26.22 4.44
N LEU A 137 28.06 26.70 4.83
CA LEU A 137 28.29 28.12 5.11
C LEU A 137 28.07 28.98 3.84
N GLN A 138 28.57 28.53 2.70
CA GLN A 138 28.36 29.20 1.42
C GLN A 138 26.87 29.24 1.04
N TYR A 139 26.17 28.11 1.20
CA TYR A 139 24.74 28.03 0.96
C TYR A 139 23.95 28.98 1.87
N CYS A 140 24.21 28.95 3.18
CA CYS A 140 23.57 29.85 4.14
C CYS A 140 23.85 31.32 3.81
N GLY A 141 25.10 31.67 3.51
CA GLY A 141 25.48 33.02 3.11
C GLY A 141 24.71 33.49 1.87
N ALA A 142 24.66 32.66 0.82
CA ALA A 142 23.95 32.95 -0.41
C ALA A 142 22.42 33.06 -0.24
N HIS A 143 21.85 32.41 0.79
CA HIS A 143 20.40 32.37 1.04
C HIS A 143 19.95 33.18 2.26
N THR A 144 20.80 34.10 2.74
CA THR A 144 20.42 35.02 3.80
C THR A 144 19.30 35.93 3.29
N LEU A 145 18.15 35.93 3.96
CA LEU A 145 17.08 36.88 3.65
C LEU A 145 17.48 38.24 4.23
N GLY A 146 17.54 39.27 3.39
CA GLY A 146 17.69 40.64 3.87
C GLY A 146 16.54 41.03 4.81
N GLU A 147 16.81 41.95 5.73
CA GLU A 147 15.86 42.42 6.76
C GLU A 147 14.50 42.81 6.15
N GLU A 148 14.51 43.50 5.00
CA GLU A 148 13.29 43.89 4.31
C GLU A 148 12.46 42.72 3.81
N LYS A 149 13.13 41.67 3.32
CA LYS A 149 12.46 40.46 2.81
C LYS A 149 11.90 39.66 3.96
N LEU A 150 12.59 39.62 5.10
CA LEU A 150 12.11 38.99 6.32
C LEU A 150 10.86 39.70 6.86
N SER A 151 10.89 41.03 6.94
CA SER A 151 9.72 41.85 7.31
C SER A 151 8.54 41.62 6.35
N ASN A 152 8.79 41.60 5.04
CA ASN A 152 7.76 41.31 4.04
C ASN A 152 7.14 39.90 4.19
N VAL A 153 7.94 38.89 4.55
CA VAL A 153 7.48 37.53 4.82
C VAL A 153 6.65 37.50 6.11
N PHE A 154 7.11 38.17 7.16
CA PHE A 154 6.41 38.23 8.45
C PHE A 154 5.01 38.85 8.33
N LEU A 155 4.87 39.99 7.63
CA LEU A 155 3.56 40.59 7.38
C LEU A 155 2.62 39.67 6.60
N THR A 156 3.16 38.90 5.64
CA THR A 156 2.37 37.92 4.89
C THR A 156 1.93 36.77 5.79
N LEU A 157 2.81 36.29 6.66
CA LEU A 157 2.50 35.25 7.63
C LEU A 157 1.37 35.69 8.56
N GLN A 158 1.44 36.91 9.11
CA GLN A 158 0.37 37.45 9.96
C GLN A 158 -0.98 37.52 9.21
N ALA A 159 -0.99 37.96 7.95
CA ALA A 159 -2.21 37.98 7.14
C ALA A 159 -2.77 36.57 6.88
N VAL A 160 -1.90 35.59 6.60
CA VAL A 160 -2.32 34.19 6.43
C VAL A 160 -2.87 33.62 7.73
N MET A 161 -2.24 33.87 8.87
CA MET A 161 -2.74 33.41 10.17
C MET A 161 -4.13 33.94 10.47
N ARG A 162 -4.39 35.21 10.16
CA ARG A 162 -5.73 35.80 10.28
C ARG A 162 -6.73 35.08 9.37
N LEU A 163 -6.39 34.80 8.11
CA LEU A 163 -7.27 34.08 7.19
C LEU A 163 -7.56 32.64 7.66
N VAL A 164 -6.57 31.95 8.22
CA VAL A 164 -6.76 30.62 8.80
C VAL A 164 -7.81 30.66 9.91
N LEU A 165 -7.80 31.71 10.75
CA LEU A 165 -8.82 31.90 11.79
C LEU A 165 -10.20 32.20 11.19
N GLU A 166 -10.28 33.08 10.19
CA GLU A 166 -11.53 33.43 9.49
C GLU A 166 -12.14 32.21 8.78
N HIS A 167 -11.31 31.26 8.35
CA HIS A 167 -11.71 30.05 7.64
C HIS A 167 -11.73 28.78 8.53
N HIS A 168 -11.77 28.94 9.86
CA HIS A 168 -11.90 27.83 10.81
C HIS A 168 -10.85 26.73 10.65
N GLY A 169 -9.61 27.10 10.32
CA GLY A 169 -8.48 26.17 10.12
C GLY A 169 -8.34 25.61 8.69
N GLY A 170 -9.25 25.94 7.78
CA GLY A 170 -9.17 25.53 6.37
C GLY A 170 -8.22 26.38 5.54
N ASN A 171 -7.73 25.83 4.42
CA ASN A 171 -6.81 26.51 3.48
C ASN A 171 -7.50 27.04 2.20
N GLY A 172 -8.84 27.10 2.20
CA GLY A 172 -9.65 27.47 1.04
C GLY A 172 -9.70 28.97 0.72
N PHE A 173 -8.64 29.72 1.03
CA PHE A 173 -8.57 31.16 0.84
C PHE A 173 -7.51 31.54 -0.19
N LYS A 174 -7.74 32.68 -0.88
CA LYS A 174 -6.73 33.26 -1.77
C LYS A 174 -5.70 34.02 -0.94
N LEU A 175 -4.42 33.85 -1.26
CA LEU A 175 -3.36 34.59 -0.59
C LEU A 175 -3.49 36.10 -0.86
N PRO A 176 -3.50 36.94 0.19
CA PRO A 176 -3.70 38.37 0.02
C PRO A 176 -2.44 39.04 -0.52
N HIS A 177 -2.57 39.80 -1.60
CA HIS A 177 -1.51 40.68 -2.09
C HIS A 177 -1.51 41.99 -1.29
N LEU A 178 -0.66 42.05 -0.28
CA LEU A 178 -0.55 43.20 0.63
C LEU A 178 0.15 44.43 0.02
N HIS A 179 0.46 44.47 -1.28
CA HIS A 179 1.11 45.63 -1.94
C HIS A 179 2.28 46.27 -1.15
N LYS A 180 3.06 45.44 -0.45
CA LYS A 180 4.04 45.88 0.57
C LYS A 180 5.04 46.89 0.02
N ASP A 181 5.56 46.65 -1.18
CA ASP A 181 6.54 47.54 -1.81
C ASP A 181 5.95 48.89 -2.24
N ALA A 182 4.65 48.94 -2.53
CA ALA A 182 3.97 50.20 -2.81
C ALA A 182 3.74 51.01 -1.53
N MET A 183 3.27 50.37 -0.45
CA MET A 183 3.09 51.01 0.85
C MET A 183 4.41 51.46 1.48
N LYS A 184 5.49 50.68 1.33
CA LYS A 184 6.83 51.11 1.76
C LYS A 184 7.27 52.37 1.06
N ARG A 185 7.13 52.44 -0.28
CA ARG A 185 7.48 53.64 -1.06
C ARG A 185 6.66 54.87 -0.67
N ALA A 186 5.43 54.67 -0.22
CA ALA A 186 4.56 55.72 0.30
C ALA A 186 4.83 56.08 1.79
N GLY A 187 5.70 55.35 2.49
CA GLY A 187 5.96 55.55 3.92
C GLY A 187 4.82 55.11 4.84
N THR A 188 3.88 54.30 4.36
CA THR A 188 2.65 53.91 5.08
C THR A 188 2.54 52.43 5.39
N LEU A 189 3.63 51.66 5.21
CA LEU A 189 3.60 50.23 5.52
C LEU A 189 3.38 50.00 7.02
N MET A 190 2.34 49.23 7.34
CA MET A 190 2.06 48.78 8.71
C MET A 190 3.17 47.88 9.25
N GLU A 191 3.51 48.04 10.54
CA GLU A 191 4.46 47.16 11.23
C GLU A 191 3.87 45.76 11.50
N ASN A 192 2.56 45.68 11.69
CA ASN A 192 1.84 44.43 11.97
C ASN A 192 0.45 44.43 11.30
N VAL A 193 -0.02 43.26 10.86
CA VAL A 193 -1.39 43.09 10.37
C VAL A 193 -2.36 43.09 11.55
N SER A 194 -3.36 43.98 11.54
CA SER A 194 -4.41 44.01 12.57
C SER A 194 -5.35 42.81 12.47
N CYS A 195 -5.66 42.19 13.61
CA CYS A 195 -6.63 41.10 13.74
C CYS A 195 -7.81 41.56 14.62
N PRO A 196 -9.03 41.72 14.05
CA PRO A 196 -10.19 42.12 14.83
C PRO A 196 -10.54 41.10 15.91
N VAL A 197 -10.89 41.60 17.10
CA VAL A 197 -11.28 40.77 18.25
C VAL A 197 -12.48 39.87 17.95
N SER A 198 -13.38 40.31 17.05
CA SER A 198 -14.50 39.49 16.56
C SER A 198 -14.06 38.19 15.88
N VAL A 199 -12.97 38.22 15.10
CA VAL A 199 -12.40 37.03 14.44
C VAL A 199 -11.85 36.07 15.48
N LEU A 200 -11.19 36.60 16.53
CA LEU A 200 -10.68 35.78 17.63
C LEU A 200 -11.81 35.10 18.41
N PHE A 201 -12.88 35.84 18.75
CA PHE A 201 -14.04 35.26 19.44
C PHE A 201 -14.76 34.20 18.59
N ALA A 202 -14.92 34.44 17.29
CA ALA A 202 -15.53 33.47 16.38
C ALA A 202 -14.71 32.17 16.32
N ALA A 203 -13.39 32.27 16.17
CA ALA A 203 -12.50 31.12 16.18
C ALA A 203 -12.52 30.38 17.52
N HIS A 204 -12.51 31.09 18.65
CA HIS A 204 -12.59 30.48 19.99
C HIS A 204 -13.91 29.72 20.19
N ARG A 205 -15.04 30.31 19.77
CA ARG A 205 -16.36 29.67 19.84
C ARG A 205 -16.45 28.44 18.93
N PHE A 206 -15.78 28.44 17.78
CA PHE A 206 -15.73 27.26 16.90
C PHE A 206 -15.01 26.09 17.56
N LEU A 207 -13.93 26.35 18.29
CA LEU A 207 -13.16 25.30 18.99
C LEU A 207 -13.85 24.72 20.23
N GLN A 208 -14.90 25.37 20.74
CA GLN A 208 -15.67 24.92 21.91
C GLN A 208 -16.93 24.11 21.55
N GLN A 209 -17.19 23.89 20.26
CA GLN A 209 -18.29 23.06 19.74
C GLN A 209 -17.79 21.64 19.45
#